data_AF-A0A6A8Q3I8-F1
#
_entry.id   AF-A0A6A8Q3I8-F1
#
_cell.length_a   1.000
_cell.length_b   1.000
_cell.length_c   1.000
_cell.angle_alpha   90.00
_cell.angle_beta   90.00
_cell.angle_gamma   90.00
#
_symmetry.space_group_name_H-M   'P 1'
#
loop_
_entity.id
_entity.type
_entity.pdbx_description
1 polymer ?
#
loop_
_entity_poly.entity_id
_entity_poly.type
_entity_poly.pdbx_seq_one_letter_code
_entity_poly.pdbx_strand_id
1 'polypeptide(L)'
;MQGVSSLAMIKWLSIFCVAICICIVGASFAVAQSRGQADILMAYEQNEISAETAILEQFELAYNTDLSSSAHQHLPPVKCLTPAYMMLERHRHELSNEALQKIEAYAAQTQRASQEVYYSASGKFAIHYDTSGENAVPDGDENLNDVPDYVEWVGQAADSSYRHEVLALGFRDPVPPGSTYNVYLSSLGAGYYGRTNQASGGGAETEIYVHNNFLVGFPGNTDPQGNQRGAIKVTVAHELKHAIQYLTNRFSGPSGSVVWGEIDATLMEEIVYDNVNDYYNYIKVTLSSSQPSSQSVFGNPQKSIPGNGYNHITWMLHYAEAYGMEIWTDVWDRIHQNTSLGIEKALEIELPSYNTSFGESFVQNHLWHFASGVRAGDSEYGFEEKEFYPTSTLRGKYSWVPSEPDSISHTHKLAAHYFEISPNISNRGIIDLAVNFDSTQVGLGVLIYTKTGEIREYIVTGENKGQVYLPLEDHHWQDIDKMGIVVANYSMNSILGETELLLGTNEKRFKITDPLYQARPEQLVLYQNYPNPFNPTTNIEFELDNISHVLLEVYDITGRKVRTLKNESMPFGHHKVPFSARNLASGIYLYRLQTGDRVRVKKMTLIK
;
A
#
# COMPACT_ATOMS: atom_id res chain seq x y z
N MET A 1 23.55 88.23 6.87
CA MET A 1 23.32 88.63 8.27
C MET A 1 21.85 88.43 8.57
N GLN A 2 21.56 87.62 9.59
CA GLN A 2 20.37 87.65 10.47
C GLN A 2 18.99 87.47 9.81
N GLY A 3 18.18 86.47 10.15
CA GLY A 3 18.32 85.44 11.17
C GLY A 3 17.09 84.52 11.19
N VAL A 4 17.38 83.26 11.58
CA VAL A 4 16.50 82.23 12.16
C VAL A 4 15.47 81.61 11.19
N SER A 5 15.82 80.61 10.36
CA SER A 5 15.87 79.14 10.62
C SER A 5 14.54 78.54 11.11
N SER A 6 13.94 77.48 10.56
CA SER A 6 14.30 76.55 9.48
C SER A 6 13.09 75.61 9.22
N LEU A 7 12.73 75.44 7.94
CA LEU A 7 12.12 74.27 7.25
C LEU A 7 10.98 73.47 7.92
N ALA A 8 9.74 73.56 7.39
CA ALA A 8 9.18 72.82 6.24
C ALA A 8 8.69 71.40 6.63
N MET A 9 7.38 71.18 6.74
CA MET A 9 6.47 70.73 5.66
C MET A 9 6.67 69.23 5.33
N ILE A 10 5.72 68.36 5.72
CA ILE A 10 5.06 67.29 4.94
C ILE A 10 4.28 66.30 5.87
N LYS A 11 2.95 66.37 5.74
CA LYS A 11 1.88 65.34 5.69
C LYS A 11 1.88 64.07 6.60
N TRP A 12 0.77 63.95 7.34
CA TRP A 12 -0.22 62.85 7.45
C TRP A 12 0.14 61.41 7.90
N LEU A 13 -0.71 60.93 8.84
CA LEU A 13 -1.13 59.55 9.18
C LEU A 13 -0.14 58.60 9.88
N SER A 14 -0.33 58.40 11.19
CA SER A 14 0.01 57.15 11.89
C SER A 14 -0.92 56.96 13.08
N ILE A 15 -1.58 55.80 13.09
CA ILE A 15 -2.61 55.35 14.02
C ILE A 15 -1.99 54.88 15.32
N PHE A 16 -2.73 55.13 16.39
CA PHE A 16 -2.47 54.88 17.81
C PHE A 16 -2.06 53.43 18.14
N CYS A 17 -1.01 53.31 18.94
CA CYS A 17 -0.68 52.13 19.74
C CYS A 17 -1.04 52.38 21.22
N VAL A 18 -1.16 51.26 21.94
CA VAL A 18 -1.00 51.06 23.40
C VAL A 18 -2.28 50.80 24.22
N ALA A 19 -2.57 49.50 24.31
CA ALA A 19 -2.64 48.67 25.52
C ALA A 19 -3.70 48.97 26.60
N ILE A 20 -4.63 48.01 26.74
CA ILE A 20 -5.13 47.56 28.04
C ILE A 20 -5.05 46.02 28.03
N CYS A 21 -4.11 45.47 28.80
CA CYS A 21 -4.09 44.06 29.19
C CYS A 21 -5.23 43.83 30.19
N ILE A 22 -6.23 43.04 29.80
CA ILE A 22 -7.14 42.38 30.73
C ILE A 22 -6.85 40.89 30.64
N CYS A 23 -6.27 40.34 31.71
CA CYS A 23 -6.18 38.91 31.94
C CYS A 23 -7.59 38.35 32.10
N ILE A 24 -8.16 37.82 31.00
CA ILE A 24 -9.28 36.90 31.07
C ILE A 24 -8.65 35.50 31.05
N VAL A 25 -8.58 34.87 32.22
CA VAL A 25 -8.46 33.41 32.31
C VAL A 25 -9.77 32.86 31.78
N GLY A 26 -9.87 32.74 30.45
CA GLY A 26 -10.92 31.99 29.80
C GLY A 26 -10.54 30.53 29.94
N ALA A 27 -11.13 29.85 30.94
CA ALA A 27 -11.35 28.43 30.81
C ALA A 27 -12.29 28.25 29.62
N SER A 28 -11.70 28.10 28.43
CA SER A 28 -12.42 27.56 27.28
C SER A 28 -12.82 26.15 27.68
N PHE A 29 -14.07 25.98 28.10
CA PHE A 29 -14.71 24.68 28.04
C PHE A 29 -14.81 24.35 26.54
N ALA A 30 -13.77 23.73 26.00
CA ALA A 30 -13.90 22.99 24.77
C ALA A 30 -14.96 21.92 25.05
N VAL A 31 -16.14 22.09 24.47
CA VAL A 31 -17.06 20.96 24.32
C VAL A 31 -16.28 19.94 23.51
N ALA A 32 -15.92 18.81 24.11
CA ALA A 32 -15.25 17.73 23.41
C ALA A 32 -16.14 17.32 22.24
N GLN A 33 -15.70 17.62 21.02
CA GLN A 33 -16.36 17.11 19.83
C GLN A 33 -16.13 15.60 19.83
N SER A 34 -17.20 14.82 19.72
CA SER A 34 -17.10 13.35 19.66
C SER A 34 -16.29 12.96 18.43
N ARG A 35 -15.22 12.19 18.63
CA ARG A 35 -14.33 11.69 17.58
C ARG A 35 -14.81 10.32 17.10
N GLY A 36 -14.74 10.06 15.79
CA GLY A 36 -14.85 8.69 15.28
C GLY A 36 -13.56 7.90 15.55
N GLN A 37 -13.58 6.57 15.43
CA GLN A 37 -12.39 5.74 15.70
C GLN A 37 -11.17 6.14 14.86
N ALA A 38 -11.34 6.47 13.58
CA ALA A 38 -10.25 6.96 12.73
C ALA A 38 -9.63 8.25 13.27
N ASP A 39 -10.45 9.20 13.73
CA ASP A 39 -9.99 10.46 14.30
C ASP A 39 -9.25 10.25 15.63
N ILE A 40 -9.70 9.29 16.45
CA ILE A 40 -9.03 8.91 17.70
C ILE A 40 -7.63 8.37 17.40
N LEU A 41 -7.53 7.42 16.46
CA LEU A 41 -6.26 6.81 16.08
C LEU A 41 -5.31 7.84 15.46
N MET A 42 -5.81 8.72 14.60
CA MET A 42 -5.01 9.82 14.03
C MET A 42 -4.51 10.79 15.10
N ALA A 43 -5.35 11.20 16.05
CA ALA A 43 -4.96 12.08 17.15
C ALA A 43 -3.88 11.42 18.03
N TYR A 44 -3.98 10.11 18.26
CA TYR A 44 -2.96 9.34 18.97
C TYR A 44 -1.64 9.31 18.18
N GLU A 45 -1.67 8.99 16.87
CA GLU A 45 -0.49 8.98 16.01
C GLU A 45 0.21 10.34 15.93
N GLN A 46 -0.55 11.43 16.05
CA GLN A 46 -0.05 12.80 16.06
C GLN A 46 0.41 13.27 17.45
N ASN A 47 0.37 12.41 18.46
CA ASN A 47 0.66 12.71 19.87
C ASN A 47 -0.22 13.82 20.47
N GLU A 48 -1.44 13.99 19.94
CA GLU A 48 -2.41 14.96 20.47
C GLU A 48 -3.15 14.42 21.70
N ILE A 49 -3.27 13.09 21.82
CA ILE A 49 -3.85 12.39 22.97
C ILE A 49 -2.95 11.24 23.44
N SER A 50 -3.10 10.83 24.70
CA SER A 50 -2.36 9.70 25.27
C SER A 50 -2.91 8.35 24.80
N ALA A 51 -2.13 7.28 24.96
CA ALA A 51 -2.60 5.92 24.71
C ALA A 51 -3.82 5.56 25.58
N GLU A 52 -3.80 5.94 26.87
CA GLU A 52 -4.92 5.70 27.79
C GLU A 52 -6.20 6.40 27.29
N THR A 53 -6.11 7.67 26.88
CA THR A 53 -7.25 8.41 26.34
C THR A 53 -7.76 7.77 25.05
N ALA A 54 -6.87 7.39 24.13
CA ALA A 54 -7.26 6.76 22.87
C ALA A 54 -7.94 5.39 23.07
N ILE A 55 -7.50 4.61 24.06
CA ILE A 55 -8.12 3.32 24.41
C ILE A 55 -9.51 3.57 25.01
N LEU A 56 -9.62 4.45 26.01
CA LEU A 56 -10.90 4.74 26.67
C LEU A 56 -11.93 5.33 25.70
N GLU A 57 -11.55 6.28 24.84
CA GLU A 57 -12.45 6.86 23.84
C GLU A 57 -12.97 5.79 22.86
N GLN A 58 -12.15 4.82 22.46
CA GLN A 58 -12.61 3.70 21.59
C GLN A 58 -13.58 2.75 22.31
N PHE A 59 -13.31 2.38 23.56
CA PHE A 59 -14.24 1.55 24.34
C PHE A 59 -15.55 2.32 24.63
N GLU A 60 -15.48 3.61 24.95
CA GLU A 60 -16.66 4.45 25.14
C GLU A 60 -17.50 4.55 23.88
N LEU A 61 -16.86 4.76 22.73
CA LEU A 61 -17.53 4.77 21.42
C LEU A 61 -18.26 3.45 21.17
N ALA A 62 -17.65 2.32 21.55
CA ALA A 62 -18.19 0.97 21.32
C ALA A 62 -19.35 0.57 22.22
N TYR A 63 -19.32 1.01 23.48
CA TYR A 63 -20.24 0.50 24.50
C TYR A 63 -21.28 1.51 24.96
N ASN A 64 -21.08 2.81 24.70
CA ASN A 64 -22.00 3.83 25.17
C ASN A 64 -22.99 4.22 24.05
N THR A 65 -24.19 3.64 24.10
CA THR A 65 -25.20 3.68 23.04
C THR A 65 -26.13 4.89 23.07
N ASP A 66 -25.82 5.98 23.80
CA ASP A 66 -26.63 7.22 23.75
C ASP A 66 -26.35 8.03 22.47
N LEU A 67 -26.58 7.36 21.33
CA LEU A 67 -26.57 7.88 19.96
C LEU A 67 -27.70 8.91 19.71
N SER A 68 -28.52 9.22 20.72
CA SER A 68 -29.57 10.24 20.65
C SER A 68 -29.00 11.67 20.72
N SER A 69 -27.75 11.83 21.17
CA SER A 69 -27.06 13.11 21.10
C SER A 69 -26.70 13.46 19.65
N SER A 70 -27.05 14.66 19.20
CA SER A 70 -26.79 15.15 17.83
C SER A 70 -25.30 15.18 17.44
N ALA A 71 -24.39 14.96 18.40
CA ALA A 71 -22.95 14.89 18.18
C ALA A 71 -22.50 13.55 17.56
N HIS A 72 -23.16 12.43 17.88
CA HIS A 72 -22.73 11.08 17.46
C HIS A 72 -23.49 10.53 16.25
N GLN A 73 -24.62 11.15 15.85
CA GLN A 73 -25.43 10.72 14.69
C GLN A 73 -24.73 10.84 13.32
N HIS A 74 -23.58 11.50 13.27
CA HIS A 74 -22.82 11.75 12.03
C HIS A 74 -21.47 11.04 11.98
N LEU A 75 -21.10 10.27 13.01
CA LEU A 75 -19.83 9.53 13.03
C LEU A 75 -19.97 8.22 12.24
N PRO A 76 -18.98 7.87 11.40
CA PRO A 76 -18.98 6.58 10.74
C PRO A 76 -18.93 5.46 11.78
N PRO A 77 -19.67 4.36 11.56
CA PRO A 77 -19.70 3.26 12.51
C PRO A 77 -18.31 2.63 12.66
N VAL A 78 -17.98 2.23 13.89
CA VAL A 78 -16.74 1.51 14.19
C VAL A 78 -16.95 0.05 13.82
N LYS A 79 -16.27 -0.43 12.78
CA LYS A 79 -16.46 -1.79 12.27
C LYS A 79 -15.86 -2.84 13.19
N CYS A 80 -14.63 -2.61 13.65
CA CYS A 80 -13.85 -3.54 14.46
C CYS A 80 -13.39 -2.90 15.78
N LEU A 81 -13.60 -3.58 16.91
CA LEU A 81 -13.07 -3.15 18.22
C LEU A 81 -11.70 -3.75 18.54
N THR A 82 -11.20 -4.70 17.73
CA THR A 82 -9.86 -5.29 17.88
C THR A 82 -8.75 -4.24 18.01
N PRO A 83 -8.74 -3.11 17.28
CA PRO A 83 -7.82 -2.00 17.49
C PRO A 83 -7.66 -1.54 18.94
N ALA A 84 -8.76 -1.40 19.67
CA ALA A 84 -8.75 -0.97 21.05
C ALA A 84 -8.11 -2.03 21.96
N TYR A 85 -8.35 -3.32 21.68
CA TYR A 85 -7.71 -4.44 22.37
C TYR A 85 -6.22 -4.55 22.04
N MET A 86 -5.80 -4.33 20.78
CA MET A 86 -4.39 -4.28 20.38
C MET A 86 -3.65 -3.18 21.15
N MET A 87 -4.23 -1.97 21.19
CA MET A 87 -3.66 -0.86 21.98
C MET A 87 -3.62 -1.19 23.48
N LEU A 88 -4.69 -1.78 24.01
CA LEU A 88 -4.74 -2.22 25.41
C LEU A 88 -3.60 -3.19 25.71
N GLU A 89 -3.40 -4.25 24.93
CA GLU A 89 -2.33 -5.22 25.19
C GLU A 89 -0.95 -4.58 25.13
N ARG A 90 -0.72 -3.67 24.18
CA ARG A 90 0.54 -2.96 24.02
C ARG A 90 0.84 -2.01 25.17
N HIS A 91 -0.16 -1.25 25.61
CA HIS A 91 -0.01 -0.16 26.58
C HIS A 91 -0.50 -0.53 27.98
N ARG A 92 -0.92 -1.78 28.24
CA ARG A 92 -1.53 -2.21 29.51
C ARG A 92 -0.75 -1.77 30.75
N HIS A 93 0.57 -1.81 30.65
CA HIS A 93 1.50 -1.45 31.73
C HIS A 93 1.63 0.06 31.99
N GLU A 94 1.15 0.88 31.06
CA GLU A 94 1.13 2.35 31.11
C GLU A 94 -0.21 2.90 31.62
N LEU A 95 -1.27 2.08 31.63
CA LEU A 95 -2.61 2.49 32.02
C LEU A 95 -2.77 2.59 33.55
N SER A 96 -3.55 3.57 33.98
CA SER A 96 -3.99 3.70 35.37
C SER A 96 -4.91 2.54 35.79
N ASN A 97 -4.93 2.25 37.08
CA ASN A 97 -5.85 1.26 37.64
C ASN A 97 -7.32 1.65 37.40
N GLU A 98 -7.64 2.95 37.45
CA GLU A 98 -8.98 3.44 37.13
C GLU A 98 -9.36 3.16 35.67
N ALA A 99 -8.44 3.38 34.72
CA ALA A 99 -8.69 3.08 33.31
C ALA A 99 -8.89 1.57 33.08
N LEU A 100 -8.06 0.72 33.67
CA LEU A 100 -8.20 -0.74 33.58
C LEU A 100 -9.55 -1.22 34.13
N GLN A 101 -9.99 -0.71 35.28
CA GLN A 101 -11.30 -1.05 35.85
C GLN A 101 -12.47 -0.63 34.95
N LYS A 102 -12.38 0.54 34.29
CA LYS A 102 -13.40 0.98 33.33
C LYS A 102 -13.45 0.06 32.10
N ILE A 103 -12.29 -0.30 31.56
CA ILE A 103 -12.18 -1.18 30.39
C ILE A 103 -12.72 -2.58 30.71
N GLU A 104 -12.38 -3.13 31.87
CA GLU A 104 -12.93 -4.40 32.37
C GLU A 104 -14.45 -4.32 32.51
N ALA A 105 -14.98 -3.21 33.03
CA ALA A 105 -16.42 -3.00 33.14
C ALA A 105 -17.13 -2.96 31.77
N TYR A 106 -16.50 -2.37 30.73
CA TYR A 106 -17.02 -2.42 29.37
C TYR A 106 -17.00 -3.84 28.79
N ALA A 107 -15.85 -4.53 28.87
CA ALA A 107 -15.70 -5.90 28.37
C ALA A 107 -16.71 -6.87 29.00
N ALA A 108 -16.96 -6.71 30.31
CA ALA A 108 -17.92 -7.51 31.06
C ALA A 108 -19.38 -7.37 30.59
N GLN A 109 -19.76 -6.28 29.90
CA GLN A 109 -21.12 -6.13 29.35
C GLN A 109 -21.43 -7.15 28.25
N THR A 110 -20.40 -7.53 27.49
CA THR A 110 -20.48 -8.50 26.38
C THR A 110 -20.10 -9.92 26.79
N GLN A 111 -19.32 -10.08 27.87
CA GLN A 111 -18.77 -11.36 28.30
C GLN A 111 -19.75 -12.06 29.27
N ARG A 112 -20.84 -12.62 28.71
CA ARG A 112 -21.79 -13.48 29.45
C ARG A 112 -21.84 -14.86 28.81
N ALA A 113 -22.09 -15.89 29.63
CA ALA A 113 -22.28 -17.24 29.12
C ALA A 113 -23.54 -17.28 28.23
N SER A 114 -23.37 -17.68 26.98
CA SER A 114 -24.49 -17.93 26.06
C SER A 114 -25.29 -19.15 26.50
N GLN A 115 -26.57 -19.16 26.15
CA GLN A 115 -27.48 -20.25 26.51
C GLN A 115 -27.27 -21.50 25.64
N GLU A 116 -26.83 -21.32 24.39
CA GLU A 116 -26.74 -22.38 23.40
C GLU A 116 -25.40 -22.36 22.65
N VAL A 117 -24.99 -23.52 22.15
CA VAL A 117 -23.75 -23.70 21.37
C VAL A 117 -24.04 -24.56 20.15
N TYR A 118 -23.74 -24.02 18.98
CA TYR A 118 -23.75 -24.74 17.71
C TYR A 118 -22.30 -25.03 17.27
N TYR A 119 -22.02 -26.27 16.87
CA TYR A 119 -20.71 -26.62 16.31
C TYR A 119 -20.76 -26.55 14.80
N SER A 120 -19.78 -25.86 14.19
CA SER A 120 -19.70 -25.76 12.72
C SER A 120 -19.55 -27.12 12.07
N ALA A 121 -19.80 -27.20 10.75
CA ALA A 121 -19.80 -28.47 10.02
C ALA A 121 -18.42 -29.16 10.05
N SER A 122 -17.32 -28.38 10.12
CA SER A 122 -15.97 -28.92 10.30
C SER A 122 -15.69 -29.41 11.72
N GLY A 123 -16.51 -29.01 12.70
CA GLY A 123 -16.29 -29.22 14.13
C GLY A 123 -15.20 -28.34 14.74
N LYS A 124 -14.61 -27.40 13.99
CA LYS A 124 -13.53 -26.52 14.48
C LYS A 124 -14.05 -25.32 15.26
N PHE A 125 -15.27 -24.85 15.00
CA PHE A 125 -15.80 -23.65 15.62
C PHE A 125 -17.01 -23.97 16.50
N ALA A 126 -17.02 -23.39 17.70
CA ALA A 126 -18.16 -23.39 18.60
C ALA A 126 -18.79 -21.99 18.54
N ILE A 127 -20.00 -21.91 17.98
CA ILE A 127 -20.78 -20.68 17.85
C ILE A 127 -21.72 -20.59 19.06
N HIS A 128 -21.44 -19.64 19.94
CA HIS A 128 -22.18 -19.39 21.17
C HIS A 128 -23.24 -18.31 20.90
N TYR A 129 -24.52 -18.61 21.19
CA TYR A 129 -25.62 -17.72 20.86
C TYR A 129 -26.75 -17.77 21.89
N ASP A 130 -27.61 -16.74 21.84
CA ASP A 130 -28.83 -16.66 22.63
C ASP A 130 -30.04 -16.61 21.67
N THR A 131 -31.15 -17.22 22.07
CA THR A 131 -32.45 -17.15 21.37
C THR A 131 -33.42 -16.16 22.02
N SER A 132 -33.00 -15.52 23.12
CA SER A 132 -33.81 -14.54 23.87
C SER A 132 -32.96 -13.45 24.52
N GLY A 133 -33.59 -12.33 24.87
CA GLY A 133 -32.93 -11.16 25.44
C GLY A 133 -32.21 -10.32 24.39
N GLU A 134 -31.35 -9.40 24.83
CA GLU A 134 -30.70 -8.41 23.95
C GLU A 134 -29.77 -9.05 22.92
N ASN A 135 -29.06 -10.13 23.28
CA ASN A 135 -28.17 -10.85 22.36
C ASN A 135 -28.90 -11.85 21.44
N ALA A 136 -30.23 -11.90 21.46
CA ALA A 136 -30.98 -12.84 20.62
C ALA A 136 -30.60 -12.69 19.15
N VAL A 137 -30.30 -13.81 18.49
CA VAL A 137 -30.15 -13.88 17.03
C VAL A 137 -31.53 -13.87 16.37
N PRO A 138 -31.63 -13.53 15.07
CA PRO A 138 -32.88 -13.72 14.30
C PRO A 138 -33.41 -15.15 14.45
N ASP A 139 -34.72 -15.30 14.63
CA ASP A 139 -35.40 -16.56 14.95
C ASP A 139 -35.77 -17.41 13.71
N GLY A 140 -35.32 -17.00 12.52
CA GLY A 140 -35.52 -17.76 11.29
C GLY A 140 -34.82 -19.12 11.33
N ASP A 141 -35.55 -20.18 11.03
CA ASP A 141 -35.07 -21.55 10.85
C ASP A 141 -35.85 -22.19 9.69
N GLU A 142 -35.34 -22.02 8.47
CA GLU A 142 -35.96 -22.51 7.24
C GLU A 142 -35.90 -24.05 7.12
N ASN A 143 -34.89 -24.68 7.72
CA ASN A 143 -34.63 -26.10 7.59
C ASN A 143 -35.22 -26.95 8.74
N LEU A 144 -35.77 -26.30 9.77
CA LEU A 144 -36.47 -26.87 10.92
C LEU A 144 -35.58 -27.83 11.74
N ASN A 145 -34.31 -27.47 11.92
CA ASN A 145 -33.35 -28.24 12.72
C ASN A 145 -33.20 -27.72 14.16
N ASP A 146 -34.04 -26.76 14.56
CA ASP A 146 -34.02 -26.10 15.87
C ASP A 146 -32.74 -25.25 16.11
N VAL A 147 -32.00 -24.91 15.04
CA VAL A 147 -30.87 -23.97 15.06
C VAL A 147 -31.21 -22.80 14.15
N PRO A 148 -31.16 -21.54 14.61
CA PRO A 148 -31.43 -20.41 13.74
C PRO A 148 -30.46 -20.34 12.55
N ASP A 149 -30.99 -20.11 11.35
CA ASP A 149 -30.22 -20.05 10.10
C ASP A 149 -29.02 -19.09 10.22
N TYR A 150 -29.21 -17.98 10.93
CA TYR A 150 -28.16 -16.99 11.20
C TYR A 150 -26.91 -17.62 11.85
N VAL A 151 -27.11 -18.51 12.82
CA VAL A 151 -26.04 -19.20 13.55
C VAL A 151 -25.30 -20.16 12.59
N GLU A 152 -26.05 -20.86 11.75
CA GLU A 152 -25.48 -21.74 10.74
C GLU A 152 -24.65 -20.96 9.71
N TRP A 153 -25.11 -19.77 9.29
CA TRP A 153 -24.35 -18.92 8.35
C TRP A 153 -23.04 -18.44 8.96
N VAL A 154 -23.01 -18.11 10.24
CA VAL A 154 -21.75 -17.78 10.96
C VAL A 154 -20.83 -18.98 10.99
N GLY A 155 -21.35 -20.17 11.31
CA GLY A 155 -20.56 -21.41 11.29
C GLY A 155 -19.98 -21.74 9.90
N GLN A 156 -20.77 -21.55 8.84
CA GLN A 156 -20.34 -21.71 7.45
C GLN A 156 -19.27 -20.70 7.06
N ALA A 157 -19.43 -19.44 7.48
CA ALA A 157 -18.44 -18.40 7.24
C ALA A 157 -17.12 -18.72 7.95
N ALA A 158 -17.16 -19.18 9.21
CA ALA A 158 -15.97 -19.54 9.99
C ALA A 158 -15.21 -20.71 9.34
N ASP A 159 -15.92 -21.78 8.95
CA ASP A 159 -15.33 -22.90 8.24
C ASP A 159 -14.72 -22.49 6.89
N SER A 160 -15.35 -21.56 6.18
CA SER A 160 -14.87 -21.07 4.89
C SER A 160 -13.64 -20.17 5.04
N SER A 161 -13.65 -19.22 5.97
CA SER A 161 -12.51 -18.35 6.25
C SER A 161 -11.29 -19.17 6.70
N TYR A 162 -11.47 -20.14 7.59
CA TYR A 162 -10.39 -21.05 8.00
C TYR A 162 -9.80 -21.83 6.82
N ARG A 163 -10.67 -22.36 5.94
CA ARG A 163 -10.22 -23.12 4.77
C ARG A 163 -9.40 -22.25 3.81
N HIS A 164 -9.73 -20.98 3.65
CA HIS A 164 -8.98 -20.07 2.79
C HIS A 164 -7.70 -19.58 3.48
N GLU A 165 -7.82 -18.92 4.63
CA GLU A 165 -6.68 -18.27 5.28
C GLU A 165 -5.65 -19.27 5.81
N VAL A 166 -6.10 -20.34 6.48
CA VAL A 166 -5.19 -21.30 7.11
C VAL A 166 -4.81 -22.42 6.16
N LEU A 167 -5.80 -23.09 5.54
CA LEU A 167 -5.50 -24.28 4.75
C LEU A 167 -5.02 -23.98 3.33
N ALA A 168 -5.57 -22.95 2.66
CA ALA A 168 -5.22 -22.63 1.28
C ALA A 168 -4.02 -21.67 1.19
N LEU A 169 -4.04 -20.57 1.95
CA LEU A 169 -2.97 -19.58 1.95
C LEU A 169 -1.79 -20.01 2.84
N GLY A 170 -2.04 -20.78 3.91
CA GLY A 170 -0.97 -21.26 4.79
C GLY A 170 -0.62 -20.33 5.94
N PHE A 171 -1.50 -19.39 6.31
CA PHE A 171 -1.33 -18.65 7.55
C PHE A 171 -1.36 -19.59 8.77
N ARG A 172 -0.77 -19.13 9.88
CA ARG A 172 -0.69 -19.90 11.13
C ARG A 172 -2.07 -20.24 11.66
N ASP A 173 -2.25 -21.48 12.10
CA ASP A 173 -3.53 -21.99 12.60
C ASP A 173 -3.86 -21.40 14.00
N PRO A 174 -4.90 -20.55 14.13
CA PRO A 174 -5.36 -19.99 15.41
C PRO A 174 -6.14 -20.98 16.26
N VAL A 175 -6.44 -22.18 15.74
CA VAL A 175 -7.20 -23.23 16.43
C VAL A 175 -6.23 -24.28 16.97
N PRO A 176 -6.04 -24.39 18.30
CA PRO A 176 -5.16 -25.40 18.86
C PRO A 176 -5.53 -26.83 18.43
N PRO A 177 -4.56 -27.73 18.22
CA PRO A 177 -4.84 -29.11 17.86
C PRO A 177 -5.76 -29.81 18.87
N GLY A 178 -6.91 -30.28 18.41
CA GLY A 178 -7.89 -31.00 19.24
C GLY A 178 -8.80 -30.10 20.09
N SER A 179 -8.78 -28.77 19.89
CA SER A 179 -9.73 -27.85 20.51
C SER A 179 -10.73 -27.29 19.48
N THR A 180 -11.72 -26.56 20.00
CA THR A 180 -12.66 -25.75 19.21
C THR A 180 -12.40 -24.27 19.46
N TYR A 181 -12.47 -23.47 18.41
CA TYR A 181 -12.32 -22.02 18.49
C TYR A 181 -13.69 -21.38 18.79
N ASN A 182 -13.73 -20.48 19.78
CA ASN A 182 -14.99 -19.89 20.25
C ASN A 182 -15.34 -18.63 19.45
N VAL A 183 -16.58 -18.60 18.97
CA VAL A 183 -17.20 -17.44 18.31
C VAL A 183 -18.49 -17.10 19.07
N TYR A 184 -18.63 -15.87 19.54
CA TYR A 184 -19.78 -15.43 20.32
C TYR A 184 -20.66 -14.47 19.50
N LEU A 185 -21.96 -14.72 19.50
CA LEU A 185 -22.95 -13.82 18.91
C LEU A 185 -23.50 -12.90 19.99
N SER A 186 -23.36 -11.59 19.80
CA SER A 186 -23.73 -10.60 20.81
C SER A 186 -24.34 -9.35 20.20
N SER A 187 -25.22 -8.69 20.94
CA SER A 187 -25.69 -7.36 20.57
C SER A 187 -24.54 -6.38 20.74
N LEU A 188 -23.91 -6.03 19.64
CA LEU A 188 -22.93 -4.95 19.60
C LEU A 188 -23.67 -3.64 19.25
N GLY A 189 -23.01 -2.49 19.44
CA GLY A 189 -23.63 -1.21 19.07
C GLY A 189 -24.01 -1.16 17.58
N ALA A 190 -24.82 -0.16 17.19
CA ALA A 190 -25.15 0.05 15.79
C ALA A 190 -23.88 0.29 14.95
N GLY A 191 -23.69 -0.54 13.91
CA GLY A 191 -22.54 -0.47 13.00
C GLY A 191 -21.25 -1.11 13.51
N TYR A 192 -21.28 -1.77 14.66
CA TYR A 192 -20.19 -2.61 15.16
C TYR A 192 -20.32 -4.02 14.61
N TYR A 193 -19.32 -4.48 13.85
CA TYR A 193 -19.40 -5.78 13.19
C TYR A 193 -18.88 -6.88 14.10
N GLY A 194 -17.70 -6.69 14.67
CA GLY A 194 -17.06 -7.72 15.46
C GLY A 194 -15.83 -7.25 16.22
N ARG A 195 -15.19 -8.22 16.85
CA ARG A 195 -13.86 -8.09 17.42
C ARG A 195 -13.21 -9.43 17.67
N THR A 196 -11.91 -9.37 17.90
CA THR A 196 -11.06 -10.44 18.40
C THR A 196 -10.34 -9.96 19.65
N ASN A 197 -10.39 -10.75 20.70
CA ASN A 197 -9.67 -10.48 21.94
C ASN A 197 -9.03 -11.75 22.48
N GLN A 198 -8.07 -11.58 23.41
CA GLN A 198 -7.52 -12.69 24.16
C GLN A 198 -8.64 -13.42 24.92
N ALA A 199 -8.64 -14.76 24.88
CA ALA A 199 -9.63 -15.58 25.57
C ALA A 199 -9.49 -15.51 27.10
N SER A 200 -10.59 -15.74 27.80
CA SER A 200 -10.63 -15.79 29.27
C SER A 200 -9.70 -16.89 29.81
N GLY A 201 -8.71 -16.51 30.63
CA GLY A 201 -7.72 -17.44 31.20
C GLY A 201 -6.27 -17.05 30.93
N GLY A 202 -6.05 -16.15 29.96
CA GLY A 202 -4.73 -15.66 29.57
C GLY A 202 -3.92 -16.69 28.78
N GLY A 203 -3.17 -16.27 27.77
CA GLY A 203 -2.38 -17.18 26.95
C GLY A 203 -2.23 -16.75 25.49
N ALA A 204 -2.03 -17.73 24.61
CA ALA A 204 -1.95 -17.52 23.15
C ALA A 204 -3.32 -17.65 22.44
N GLU A 205 -4.38 -17.98 23.18
CA GLU A 205 -5.71 -18.22 22.63
C GLU A 205 -6.51 -16.92 22.55
N THR A 206 -7.29 -16.81 21.48
CA THR A 206 -8.22 -15.71 21.22
C THR A 206 -9.64 -16.24 21.06
N GLU A 207 -10.60 -15.33 21.13
CA GLU A 207 -12.00 -15.56 20.83
C GLU A 207 -12.54 -14.44 19.95
N ILE A 208 -13.55 -14.76 19.13
CA ILE A 208 -14.18 -13.80 18.21
C ILE A 208 -15.57 -13.47 18.72
N TYR A 209 -15.96 -12.20 18.64
CA TYR A 209 -17.33 -11.75 18.80
C TYR A 209 -17.84 -11.22 17.47
N VAL A 210 -19.05 -11.62 17.10
CA VAL A 210 -19.74 -11.17 15.89
C VAL A 210 -21.08 -10.57 16.32
N HIS A 211 -21.48 -9.49 15.67
CA HIS A 211 -22.79 -8.89 15.89
C HIS A 211 -23.89 -9.95 15.70
N ASN A 212 -24.95 -9.90 16.51
CA ASN A 212 -26.01 -10.93 16.54
C ASN A 212 -27.05 -10.84 15.41
N ASN A 213 -27.21 -9.70 14.73
CA ASN A 213 -28.18 -9.59 13.63
C ASN A 213 -27.79 -8.79 12.37
N PHE A 214 -26.86 -7.84 12.38
CA PHE A 214 -26.53 -6.98 11.21
C PHE A 214 -27.72 -6.25 10.54
N LEU A 215 -28.78 -5.91 11.28
CA LEU A 215 -29.99 -5.32 10.70
C LEU A 215 -30.00 -3.78 10.67
N VAL A 216 -29.32 -3.13 11.61
CA VAL A 216 -29.40 -1.66 11.81
C VAL A 216 -28.00 -1.03 11.86
N GLY A 217 -27.76 -0.02 11.02
CA GLY A 217 -26.51 0.75 11.04
C GLY A 217 -25.37 0.17 10.19
N PHE A 218 -25.68 -0.78 9.31
CA PHE A 218 -24.70 -1.47 8.46
C PHE A 218 -24.84 -1.03 6.98
N PRO A 219 -23.75 -0.59 6.32
CA PRO A 219 -23.77 -0.28 4.89
C PRO A 219 -24.14 -1.50 4.03
N GLY A 220 -24.59 -1.23 2.81
CA GLY A 220 -24.87 -2.27 1.83
C GLY A 220 -23.59 -2.90 1.27
N ASN A 221 -23.69 -4.15 0.84
CA ASN A 221 -22.64 -4.87 0.13
C ASN A 221 -23.24 -5.59 -1.11
N THR A 222 -22.41 -6.32 -1.84
CA THR A 222 -22.79 -6.93 -3.13
C THR A 222 -23.03 -8.44 -3.05
N ASP A 223 -23.09 -9.01 -1.84
CA ASP A 223 -23.28 -10.45 -1.68
C ASP A 223 -24.60 -10.90 -2.35
N PRO A 224 -24.56 -11.90 -3.25
CA PRO A 224 -25.75 -12.38 -3.96
C PRO A 224 -26.80 -13.03 -3.04
N GLN A 225 -26.41 -13.41 -1.81
CA GLN A 225 -27.29 -13.95 -0.78
C GLN A 225 -27.82 -12.87 0.18
N GLY A 226 -27.48 -11.60 -0.07
CA GLY A 226 -28.01 -10.43 0.63
C GLY A 226 -27.06 -9.83 1.67
N ASN A 227 -27.30 -8.56 1.98
CA ASN A 227 -26.42 -7.73 2.82
C ASN A 227 -26.07 -8.36 4.17
N GLN A 228 -27.05 -8.98 4.85
CA GLN A 228 -26.84 -9.59 6.17
C GLN A 228 -25.82 -10.74 6.09
N ARG A 229 -25.92 -11.60 5.07
CA ARG A 229 -24.96 -12.69 4.85
C ARG A 229 -23.60 -12.19 4.42
N GLY A 230 -23.55 -11.18 3.57
CA GLY A 230 -22.30 -10.51 3.19
C GLY A 230 -21.57 -9.96 4.42
N ALA A 231 -22.28 -9.27 5.31
CA ALA A 231 -21.73 -8.73 6.55
C ALA A 231 -21.15 -9.82 7.47
N ILE A 232 -21.87 -10.94 7.65
CA ILE A 232 -21.37 -12.09 8.42
C ILE A 232 -20.06 -12.61 7.84
N LYS A 233 -20.02 -12.86 6.53
CA LYS A 233 -18.86 -13.43 5.84
C LYS A 233 -17.61 -12.58 6.04
N VAL A 234 -17.69 -11.29 5.70
CA VAL A 234 -16.53 -10.39 5.80
C VAL A 234 -16.10 -10.18 7.25
N THR A 235 -17.04 -10.08 8.20
CA THR A 235 -16.71 -9.98 9.63
C THR A 235 -15.91 -11.20 10.08
N VAL A 236 -16.37 -12.40 9.75
CA VAL A 236 -15.73 -13.63 10.24
C VAL A 236 -14.35 -13.83 9.62
N ALA A 237 -14.16 -13.51 8.34
CA ALA A 237 -12.81 -13.50 7.74
C ALA A 237 -11.89 -12.45 8.40
N HIS A 238 -12.38 -11.23 8.56
CA HIS A 238 -11.64 -10.13 9.19
C HIS A 238 -11.18 -10.50 10.61
N GLU A 239 -12.08 -11.01 11.44
CA GLU A 239 -11.76 -11.34 12.83
C GLU A 239 -10.91 -12.61 12.96
N LEU A 240 -11.10 -13.61 12.08
CA LEU A 240 -10.21 -14.76 12.04
C LEU A 240 -8.77 -14.32 11.71
N LYS A 241 -8.61 -13.34 10.83
CA LYS A 241 -7.30 -12.79 10.52
C LYS A 241 -6.64 -12.14 11.73
N HIS A 242 -7.38 -11.41 12.55
CA HIS A 242 -6.84 -10.89 13.81
C HIS A 242 -6.41 -11.98 14.79
N ALA A 243 -7.11 -13.12 14.83
CA ALA A 243 -6.70 -14.27 15.63
C ALA A 243 -5.33 -14.81 15.17
N ILE A 244 -5.13 -14.91 13.85
CA ILE A 244 -3.86 -15.28 13.22
C ILE A 244 -2.77 -14.26 13.59
N GLN A 245 -3.05 -12.96 13.46
CA GLN A 245 -2.11 -11.90 13.82
C GLN A 245 -1.70 -11.99 15.29
N TYR A 246 -2.65 -12.26 16.20
CA TYR A 246 -2.37 -12.43 17.63
C TYR A 246 -1.38 -13.58 17.88
N LEU A 247 -1.48 -14.70 17.15
CA LEU A 247 -0.52 -15.79 17.30
C LEU A 247 0.91 -15.40 16.92
N THR A 248 1.08 -14.46 15.99
CA THR A 248 2.42 -14.11 15.49
C THR A 248 3.21 -13.32 16.53
N ASN A 249 2.60 -12.30 17.12
CA ASN A 249 3.27 -11.34 17.99
C ASN A 249 2.47 -10.93 19.24
N ARG A 250 1.30 -11.52 19.50
CA ARG A 250 0.38 -11.19 20.62
C ARG A 250 -0.04 -9.72 20.66
N PHE A 251 -0.19 -9.11 19.48
CA PHE A 251 -0.39 -7.67 19.33
C PHE A 251 0.70 -6.82 20.00
N SER A 252 1.88 -7.41 20.19
CA SER A 252 3.06 -6.72 20.70
C SER A 252 4.00 -6.36 19.55
N GLY A 253 4.69 -5.22 19.68
CA GLY A 253 5.62 -4.73 18.66
C GLY A 253 4.99 -3.83 17.60
N PRO A 254 5.80 -3.30 16.66
CA PRO A 254 5.36 -2.30 15.70
C PRO A 254 4.57 -2.88 14.51
N SER A 255 4.69 -4.18 14.22
CA SER A 255 3.88 -4.89 13.19
C SER A 255 2.42 -5.04 13.60
N GLY A 256 2.15 -5.10 14.91
CA GLY A 256 0.81 -4.97 15.47
C GLY A 256 0.36 -3.51 15.58
N SER A 257 0.83 -2.60 14.71
CA SER A 257 0.19 -1.29 14.63
C SER A 257 -1.26 -1.51 14.22
N VAL A 258 -2.16 -0.76 14.86
CA VAL A 258 -3.60 -0.83 14.57
C VAL A 258 -3.84 -0.71 13.07
N VAL A 259 -3.20 0.26 12.41
CA VAL A 259 -3.43 0.56 10.99
C VAL A 259 -3.09 -0.64 10.09
N TRP A 260 -1.91 -1.24 10.26
CA TRP A 260 -1.49 -2.32 9.37
C TRP A 260 -2.23 -3.63 9.64
N GLY A 261 -2.53 -3.91 10.92
CA GLY A 261 -3.36 -5.05 11.30
C GLY A 261 -4.75 -4.96 10.68
N GLU A 262 -5.38 -3.78 10.70
CA GLU A 262 -6.69 -3.56 10.09
C GLU A 262 -6.65 -3.65 8.56
N ILE A 263 -5.62 -3.11 7.89
CA ILE A 263 -5.49 -3.23 6.41
C ILE A 263 -5.40 -4.70 6.00
N ASP A 264 -4.59 -5.49 6.71
CA ASP A 264 -4.37 -6.91 6.43
C ASP A 264 -5.60 -7.77 6.79
N ALA A 265 -6.34 -7.42 7.84
CA ALA A 265 -7.64 -8.04 8.16
C ALA A 265 -8.71 -7.70 7.12
N THR A 266 -8.77 -6.44 6.68
CA THR A 266 -9.70 -6.00 5.63
C THR A 266 -9.36 -6.66 4.29
N LEU A 267 -8.08 -6.91 3.99
CA LEU A 267 -7.67 -7.66 2.80
C LEU A 267 -8.31 -9.05 2.77
N MET A 268 -8.47 -9.72 3.92
CA MET A 268 -9.09 -11.06 3.94
C MET A 268 -10.58 -11.03 3.63
N GLU A 269 -11.26 -9.90 3.83
CA GLU A 269 -12.64 -9.74 3.38
C GLU A 269 -12.76 -9.94 1.87
N GLU A 270 -11.79 -9.41 1.12
CA GLU A 270 -11.72 -9.53 -0.33
C GLU A 270 -11.21 -10.90 -0.78
N ILE A 271 -10.09 -11.34 -0.22
CA ILE A 271 -9.44 -12.59 -0.65
C ILE A 271 -10.32 -13.82 -0.36
N VAL A 272 -11.11 -13.80 0.72
CA VAL A 272 -12.00 -14.91 1.08
C VAL A 272 -13.37 -14.77 0.41
N TYR A 273 -13.87 -13.53 0.24
CA TYR A 273 -15.23 -13.26 -0.23
C TYR A 273 -15.30 -12.11 -1.25
N ASP A 274 -14.57 -12.26 -2.34
CA ASP A 274 -14.51 -11.38 -3.53
C ASP A 274 -15.87 -10.81 -3.98
N ASN A 275 -16.92 -11.64 -3.96
CA ASN A 275 -18.25 -11.21 -4.39
C ASN A 275 -19.02 -10.33 -3.38
N VAL A 276 -18.45 -10.03 -2.21
CA VAL A 276 -19.11 -9.18 -1.21
C VAL A 276 -18.78 -7.71 -1.45
N ASN A 277 -17.55 -7.37 -1.83
CA ASN A 277 -17.10 -5.99 -2.06
C ASN A 277 -17.46 -5.02 -0.92
N ASP A 278 -17.43 -5.45 0.34
CA ASP A 278 -17.74 -4.56 1.47
C ASP A 278 -16.75 -3.39 1.54
N TYR A 279 -15.49 -3.66 1.16
CA TYR A 279 -14.41 -2.68 1.21
C TYR A 279 -14.60 -1.48 0.29
N TYR A 280 -15.48 -1.57 -0.71
CA TYR A 280 -15.87 -0.45 -1.55
C TYR A 280 -16.46 0.71 -0.74
N ASN A 281 -17.09 0.42 0.41
CA ASN A 281 -17.60 1.46 1.31
C ASN A 281 -16.48 2.36 1.88
N TYR A 282 -15.21 1.89 1.88
CA TYR A 282 -14.03 2.61 2.39
C TYR A 282 -13.31 3.41 1.32
N ILE A 283 -13.46 3.05 0.04
CA ILE A 283 -12.74 3.72 -1.06
C ILE A 283 -13.68 4.52 -1.99
N LYS A 284 -14.94 4.11 -2.20
CA LYS A 284 -15.85 4.70 -3.20
C LYS A 284 -16.86 5.69 -2.62
N VAL A 285 -17.07 6.80 -3.33
CA VAL A 285 -18.14 7.79 -3.06
C VAL A 285 -19.56 7.23 -3.25
N THR A 286 -19.72 6.00 -3.74
CA THR A 286 -21.05 5.43 -4.03
C THR A 286 -21.11 3.93 -3.72
N LEU A 287 -21.76 3.65 -2.60
CA LEU A 287 -22.54 2.45 -2.23
C LEU A 287 -23.50 2.86 -1.10
N SER A 288 -22.98 3.50 -0.04
CA SER A 288 -23.78 4.13 1.03
C SER A 288 -23.11 5.33 1.73
N SER A 289 -21.90 5.73 1.33
CA SER A 289 -21.09 6.79 1.97
C SER A 289 -20.99 8.03 1.08
N SER A 290 -21.16 9.23 1.63
CA SER A 290 -21.14 10.48 0.88
C SER A 290 -19.73 11.08 0.66
N GLN A 291 -18.68 10.62 1.36
CA GLN A 291 -17.27 11.05 1.17
C GLN A 291 -16.21 10.08 1.75
N PRO A 292 -15.84 8.96 1.10
CA PRO A 292 -14.73 8.12 1.59
C PRO A 292 -13.46 8.21 0.73
N SER A 293 -13.52 8.69 -0.52
CA SER A 293 -12.33 8.71 -1.39
C SER A 293 -11.28 9.72 -0.92
N SER A 294 -11.66 10.80 -0.23
CA SER A 294 -10.75 11.87 0.18
C SER A 294 -9.67 11.36 1.13
N GLN A 295 -9.97 10.41 2.03
CA GLN A 295 -8.99 9.92 3.01
C GLN A 295 -8.12 8.76 2.49
N SER A 296 -8.54 8.11 1.40
CA SER A 296 -7.77 7.05 0.75
C SER A 296 -6.57 7.58 -0.04
N VAL A 297 -5.69 6.67 -0.47
CA VAL A 297 -4.59 6.93 -1.42
C VAL A 297 -5.08 7.49 -2.76
N PHE A 298 -6.35 7.25 -3.14
CA PHE A 298 -6.92 7.87 -4.33
C PHE A 298 -7.14 9.37 -4.13
N GLY A 299 -7.76 9.80 -3.02
CA GLY A 299 -8.09 11.20 -2.81
C GLY A 299 -6.93 12.06 -2.31
N ASN A 300 -6.05 11.48 -1.50
CA ASN A 300 -4.92 12.18 -0.88
C ASN A 300 -3.60 11.39 -1.01
N PRO A 301 -3.12 11.10 -2.23
CA PRO A 301 -1.87 10.35 -2.44
C PRO A 301 -0.65 11.01 -1.79
N GLN A 302 -0.69 12.32 -1.55
CA GLN A 302 0.40 13.10 -0.94
C GLN A 302 0.51 12.98 0.58
N LYS A 303 -0.42 12.28 1.23
CA LYS A 303 -0.40 12.01 2.67
C LYS A 303 0.12 10.60 2.93
N SER A 304 0.79 10.42 4.07
CA SER A 304 1.09 9.09 4.60
C SER A 304 -0.20 8.31 4.77
N ILE A 305 -0.11 6.98 4.75
CA ILE A 305 -1.17 6.04 5.15
C ILE A 305 -1.52 6.32 6.64
N PRO A 306 -2.63 7.02 6.99
CA PRO A 306 -2.97 7.36 8.38
C PRO A 306 -4.17 6.54 8.90
N GLY A 307 -4.44 6.61 10.21
CA GLY A 307 -5.78 6.35 10.76
C GLY A 307 -6.19 4.88 10.93
N ASN A 308 -7.44 4.52 10.61
CA ASN A 308 -8.03 3.21 10.90
C ASN A 308 -7.70 2.10 9.88
N GLY A 309 -6.89 2.37 8.86
CA GLY A 309 -6.43 1.37 7.89
C GLY A 309 -7.40 1.06 6.73
N TYR A 310 -8.70 0.90 6.98
CA TYR A 310 -9.68 0.43 5.97
C TYR A 310 -9.61 1.12 4.60
N ASN A 311 -9.45 2.44 4.56
CA ASN A 311 -9.40 3.23 3.32
C ASN A 311 -8.12 3.00 2.49
N HIS A 312 -7.21 2.15 2.96
CA HIS A 312 -5.92 1.84 2.34
C HIS A 312 -5.74 0.36 2.00
N ILE A 313 -6.81 -0.45 2.04
CA ILE A 313 -6.81 -1.87 1.62
C ILE A 313 -6.10 -2.09 0.28
N THR A 314 -6.35 -1.22 -0.71
CA THR A 314 -5.77 -1.32 -2.06
C THR A 314 -4.24 -1.26 -2.07
N TRP A 315 -3.61 -0.73 -1.00
CA TRP A 315 -2.16 -0.77 -0.86
C TRP A 315 -1.65 -2.20 -0.67
N MET A 316 -2.29 -2.99 0.19
CA MET A 316 -1.90 -4.39 0.39
C MET A 316 -2.39 -5.30 -0.74
N LEU A 317 -3.58 -5.02 -1.27
CA LEU A 317 -4.16 -5.74 -2.40
C LEU A 317 -3.25 -5.68 -3.64
N HIS A 318 -2.60 -4.55 -3.88
CA HIS A 318 -1.60 -4.43 -4.96
C HIS A 318 -0.54 -5.53 -4.87
N TYR A 319 0.01 -5.78 -3.69
CA TYR A 319 1.04 -6.80 -3.55
C TYR A 319 0.49 -8.22 -3.73
N ALA A 320 -0.73 -8.46 -3.27
CA ALA A 320 -1.41 -9.73 -3.47
C ALA A 320 -1.63 -10.03 -4.97
N GLU A 321 -2.12 -9.04 -5.74
CA GLU A 321 -2.37 -9.20 -7.17
C GLU A 321 -1.07 -9.21 -8.00
N ALA A 322 -0.08 -8.38 -7.65
CA ALA A 322 1.16 -8.26 -8.42
C ALA A 322 2.17 -9.39 -8.15
N TYR A 323 2.21 -9.93 -6.93
CA TYR A 323 3.24 -10.87 -6.49
C TYR A 323 2.69 -12.18 -5.91
N GLY A 324 1.38 -12.32 -5.73
CA GLY A 324 0.73 -13.45 -5.06
C GLY A 324 0.53 -13.21 -3.56
N MET A 325 -0.43 -13.94 -2.97
CA MET A 325 -0.74 -13.84 -1.54
C MET A 325 0.39 -14.36 -0.63
N GLU A 326 1.29 -15.17 -1.18
CA GLU A 326 2.44 -15.74 -0.48
C GLU A 326 3.35 -14.67 0.13
N ILE A 327 3.39 -13.47 -0.46
CA ILE A 327 4.16 -12.36 0.08
C ILE A 327 3.70 -11.98 1.48
N TRP A 328 2.39 -12.00 1.73
CA TRP A 328 1.84 -11.66 3.03
C TRP A 328 2.06 -12.77 4.05
N THR A 329 2.02 -14.04 3.64
CA THR A 329 2.37 -15.15 4.53
C THR A 329 3.84 -15.09 4.93
N ASP A 330 4.75 -14.80 4.00
CA ASP A 330 6.18 -14.67 4.26
C ASP A 330 6.48 -13.48 5.19
N VAL A 331 5.82 -12.34 4.98
CA VAL A 331 5.92 -11.15 5.83
C VAL A 331 5.50 -11.46 7.27
N TRP A 332 4.39 -12.15 7.46
CA TRP A 332 3.92 -12.51 8.80
C TRP A 332 4.81 -13.57 9.47
N ASP A 333 5.37 -14.51 8.71
CA ASP A 333 6.36 -15.45 9.24
C ASP A 333 7.68 -14.76 9.61
N ARG A 334 8.11 -13.75 8.84
CA ARG A 334 9.25 -12.90 9.19
C ARG A 334 9.02 -12.14 10.50
N ILE A 335 7.83 -11.57 10.68
CA ILE A 335 7.43 -10.90 11.92
C ILE A 335 7.40 -11.89 13.09
N HIS A 336 6.89 -13.10 12.89
CA HIS A 336 6.91 -14.11 13.95
C HIS A 336 8.33 -14.47 14.38
N GLN A 337 9.27 -14.57 13.43
CA GLN A 337 10.68 -14.85 13.72
C GLN A 337 11.38 -13.67 14.43
N ASN A 338 10.91 -12.44 14.20
CA ASN A 338 11.42 -11.24 14.84
C ASN A 338 10.29 -10.23 15.10
N THR A 339 9.68 -10.33 16.29
CA THR A 339 8.50 -9.54 16.69
C THR A 339 8.78 -8.04 16.84
N SER A 340 10.04 -7.59 16.74
CA SER A 340 10.40 -6.17 16.72
C SER A 340 10.22 -5.50 15.35
N LEU A 341 9.96 -6.27 14.29
CA LEU A 341 9.75 -5.74 12.95
C LEU A 341 8.35 -5.16 12.78
N GLY A 342 8.26 -4.05 12.06
CA GLY A 342 7.02 -3.53 11.46
C GLY A 342 6.71 -4.25 10.16
N ILE A 343 5.47 -4.15 9.68
CA ILE A 343 5.05 -4.78 8.41
C ILE A 343 5.84 -4.22 7.23
N GLU A 344 6.10 -2.91 7.20
CA GLU A 344 6.84 -2.26 6.13
C GLU A 344 8.27 -2.79 6.06
N LYS A 345 8.92 -2.97 7.23
CA LYS A 345 10.30 -3.47 7.28
C LYS A 345 10.37 -4.96 6.97
N ALA A 346 9.39 -5.75 7.41
CA ALA A 346 9.30 -7.15 7.05
C ALA A 346 9.09 -7.33 5.54
N LEU A 347 8.20 -6.53 4.94
CA LEU A 347 7.99 -6.49 3.49
C LEU A 347 9.27 -6.13 2.73
N GLU A 348 9.98 -5.09 3.15
CA GLU A 348 11.28 -4.71 2.55
C GLU A 348 12.30 -5.86 2.57
N ILE A 349 12.28 -6.71 3.60
CA ILE A 349 13.17 -7.88 3.71
C ILE A 349 12.76 -9.01 2.76
N GLU A 350 11.45 -9.22 2.54
CA GLU A 350 10.94 -10.32 1.71
C GLU A 350 10.93 -10.03 0.21
N LEU A 351 10.69 -8.77 -0.19
CA LEU A 351 10.56 -8.36 -1.61
C LEU A 351 11.69 -8.83 -2.56
N PRO A 352 12.97 -8.92 -2.14
CA PRO A 352 14.02 -9.48 -2.99
C PRO A 352 13.75 -10.91 -3.47
N SER A 353 13.04 -11.73 -2.68
CA SER A 353 12.62 -13.09 -3.08
C SER A 353 11.58 -13.08 -4.21
N TYR A 354 10.91 -11.95 -4.40
CA TYR A 354 9.89 -11.70 -5.43
C TYR A 354 10.46 -10.90 -6.63
N ASN A 355 11.80 -10.80 -6.74
CA ASN A 355 12.51 -10.08 -7.80
C ASN A 355 12.15 -8.59 -7.91
N THR A 356 11.88 -7.94 -6.77
CA THR A 356 11.60 -6.51 -6.68
C THR A 356 12.27 -5.91 -5.44
N SER A 357 12.20 -4.59 -5.31
CA SER A 357 12.64 -3.86 -4.13
C SER A 357 11.49 -3.02 -3.57
N PHE A 358 11.57 -2.62 -2.30
CA PHE A 358 10.53 -1.78 -1.69
C PHE A 358 10.28 -0.49 -2.48
N GLY A 359 11.35 0.16 -2.96
CA GLY A 359 11.19 1.39 -3.75
C GLY A 359 10.50 1.13 -5.09
N GLU A 360 10.84 0.05 -5.79
CA GLU A 360 10.24 -0.28 -7.09
C GLU A 360 8.77 -0.69 -6.95
N SER A 361 8.46 -1.62 -6.04
CA SER A 361 7.09 -2.07 -5.80
C SER A 361 6.21 -0.96 -5.25
N PHE A 362 6.75 -0.07 -4.41
CA PHE A 362 6.00 1.08 -3.89
C PHE A 362 5.63 2.09 -5.00
N VAL A 363 6.55 2.36 -5.93
CA VAL A 363 6.24 3.20 -7.10
C VAL A 363 5.20 2.54 -7.99
N GLN A 364 5.32 1.23 -8.22
CA GLN A 364 4.37 0.45 -9.01
C GLN A 364 2.97 0.50 -8.40
N ASN A 365 2.86 0.32 -7.09
CA ASN A 365 1.63 0.44 -6.33
C ASN A 365 0.94 1.79 -6.62
N HIS A 366 1.67 2.89 -6.55
CA HIS A 366 1.13 4.22 -6.87
C HIS A 366 0.78 4.40 -8.35
N LEU A 367 1.49 3.74 -9.28
CA LEU A 367 1.12 3.75 -10.71
C LEU A 367 -0.20 3.00 -10.96
N TRP A 368 -0.46 1.90 -10.26
CA TRP A 368 -1.75 1.19 -10.33
C TRP A 368 -2.90 2.07 -9.82
N HIS A 369 -2.69 2.78 -8.72
CA HIS A 369 -3.64 3.78 -8.21
C HIS A 369 -3.83 4.97 -9.17
N PHE A 370 -2.78 5.39 -9.88
CA PHE A 370 -2.90 6.38 -10.95
C PHE A 370 -3.76 5.86 -12.09
N ALA A 371 -3.54 4.61 -12.51
CA ALA A 371 -4.22 3.97 -13.63
C ALA A 371 -5.66 3.53 -13.31
N SER A 372 -6.21 3.81 -12.13
CA SER A 372 -7.56 3.40 -11.74
C SER A 372 -8.66 4.39 -12.12
N GLY A 373 -9.91 3.97 -11.98
CA GLY A 373 -11.10 4.77 -12.26
C GLY A 373 -11.18 5.17 -13.74
N VAL A 374 -11.43 6.45 -14.03
CA VAL A 374 -11.55 6.93 -15.42
C VAL A 374 -10.25 6.80 -16.23
N ARG A 375 -9.12 6.46 -15.58
CA ARG A 375 -7.83 6.23 -16.24
C ARG A 375 -7.53 4.77 -16.54
N ALA A 376 -8.37 3.82 -16.08
CA ALA A 376 -8.21 2.38 -16.35
C ALA A 376 -8.08 2.08 -17.84
N GLY A 377 -8.96 2.69 -18.64
CA GLY A 377 -9.08 2.37 -20.07
C GLY A 377 -9.31 0.88 -20.29
N ASP A 378 -9.13 0.43 -21.53
CA ASP A 378 -9.33 -0.99 -21.89
C ASP A 378 -8.07 -1.86 -21.69
N SER A 379 -7.15 -1.43 -20.80
CA SER A 379 -5.86 -2.10 -20.62
C SER A 379 -5.90 -3.16 -19.53
N GLU A 380 -5.09 -4.22 -19.65
CA GLU A 380 -4.91 -5.20 -18.58
C GLU A 380 -4.01 -4.68 -17.43
N TYR A 381 -3.34 -3.53 -17.61
CA TYR A 381 -2.45 -2.97 -16.59
C TYR A 381 -3.21 -2.47 -15.35
N GLY A 382 -2.67 -2.70 -14.15
CA GLY A 382 -3.24 -2.22 -12.88
C GLY A 382 -4.07 -3.29 -12.17
N PHE A 383 -4.87 -2.84 -11.20
CA PHE A 383 -5.76 -3.73 -10.43
C PHE A 383 -6.75 -4.48 -11.33
N GLU A 384 -7.18 -5.67 -10.90
CA GLU A 384 -8.26 -6.42 -11.54
C GLU A 384 -9.54 -5.58 -11.59
N GLU A 385 -9.90 -4.97 -10.47
CA GLU A 385 -11.13 -4.18 -10.32
C GLU A 385 -10.97 -2.68 -10.60
N LYS A 386 -9.89 -2.28 -11.29
CA LYS A 386 -9.51 -0.86 -11.47
C LYS A 386 -10.61 0.05 -12.02
N GLU A 387 -11.56 -0.47 -12.80
CA GLU A 387 -12.70 0.29 -13.33
C GLU A 387 -13.70 0.71 -12.25
N PHE A 388 -13.82 -0.09 -11.19
CA PHE A 388 -14.70 0.17 -10.06
C PHE A 388 -14.08 1.09 -9.02
N TYR A 389 -12.77 1.34 -9.10
CA TYR A 389 -12.03 2.15 -8.15
C TYR A 389 -12.17 3.66 -8.41
N PRO A 390 -11.96 4.49 -7.38
CA PRO A 390 -11.98 5.95 -7.56
C PRO A 390 -10.89 6.42 -8.51
N THR A 391 -11.15 7.56 -9.15
CA THR A 391 -10.10 8.29 -9.87
C THR A 391 -9.24 9.05 -8.89
N SER A 392 -7.93 8.81 -8.90
CA SER A 392 -7.00 9.48 -8.01
C SER A 392 -6.84 10.99 -8.28
N THR A 393 -6.60 11.76 -7.22
CA THR A 393 -6.32 13.19 -7.28
C THR A 393 -4.96 13.43 -7.91
N LEU A 394 -4.89 14.41 -8.81
CA LEU A 394 -3.64 14.85 -9.43
C LEU A 394 -3.11 16.08 -8.71
N ARG A 395 -1.79 16.17 -8.54
CA ARG A 395 -1.11 17.42 -8.21
C ARG A 395 -1.11 18.37 -9.41
N GLY A 396 -0.80 17.85 -10.59
CA GLY A 396 -0.73 18.64 -11.83
C GLY A 396 -1.31 17.91 -13.03
N LYS A 397 -1.99 18.66 -13.90
CA LYS A 397 -2.50 18.16 -15.18
C LYS A 397 -2.17 19.18 -16.26
N TYR A 398 -1.40 18.77 -17.27
CA TYR A 398 -0.89 19.67 -18.31
C TYR A 398 -1.31 19.19 -19.70
N SER A 399 -1.71 20.13 -20.55
CA SER A 399 -1.99 19.89 -21.98
C SER A 399 -0.80 20.23 -22.90
N TRP A 400 0.37 20.41 -22.30
CA TRP A 400 1.67 20.58 -22.95
C TRP A 400 2.78 20.18 -21.98
N VAL A 401 3.98 19.91 -22.50
CA VAL A 401 5.18 19.66 -21.67
C VAL A 401 5.60 20.97 -20.98
N PRO A 402 5.53 21.08 -19.63
CA PRO A 402 5.92 22.27 -18.89
C PRO A 402 7.36 22.67 -19.20
N SER A 403 7.61 23.97 -19.33
CA SER A 403 8.96 24.46 -19.57
C SER A 403 9.76 24.49 -18.27
N GLU A 404 9.19 24.99 -17.17
CA GLU A 404 9.92 25.12 -15.92
C GLU A 404 9.78 23.86 -15.03
N PRO A 405 10.77 23.57 -14.17
CA PRO A 405 10.64 22.53 -13.16
C PRO A 405 9.40 22.74 -12.28
N ASP A 406 8.74 21.65 -11.86
CA ASP A 406 7.70 21.71 -10.83
C ASP A 406 8.31 21.43 -9.46
N SER A 407 8.38 22.45 -8.60
CA SER A 407 8.87 22.34 -7.24
C SER A 407 7.82 21.71 -6.32
N ILE A 408 8.10 20.49 -5.88
CA ILE A 408 7.33 19.69 -4.94
C ILE A 408 7.95 19.86 -3.56
N SER A 409 7.12 20.12 -2.55
CA SER A 409 7.57 20.22 -1.17
C SER A 409 6.65 19.43 -0.24
N HIS A 410 7.21 18.99 0.89
CA HIS A 410 6.47 18.38 1.98
C HIS A 410 5.72 17.09 1.59
N THR A 411 6.35 16.23 0.78
CA THR A 411 5.79 14.90 0.51
C THR A 411 5.99 14.03 1.75
N HIS A 412 4.88 13.65 2.38
CA HIS A 412 4.89 12.83 3.58
C HIS A 412 5.58 11.47 3.36
N LYS A 413 5.96 10.77 4.45
CA LYS A 413 6.47 9.39 4.36
C LYS A 413 5.43 8.49 3.68
N LEU A 414 5.88 7.50 2.90
CA LEU A 414 5.01 6.56 2.17
C LEU A 414 3.86 7.28 1.45
N ALA A 415 4.20 8.26 0.60
CA ALA A 415 3.25 9.08 -0.13
C ALA A 415 3.77 9.43 -1.52
N ALA A 416 2.92 9.97 -2.39
CA ALA A 416 3.30 10.34 -3.74
C ALA A 416 2.53 11.56 -4.29
N HIS A 417 3.09 12.16 -5.33
CA HIS A 417 2.41 13.15 -6.16
C HIS A 417 2.22 12.62 -7.56
N TYR A 418 1.00 12.81 -8.09
CA TYR A 418 0.62 12.36 -9.41
C TYR A 418 0.50 13.52 -10.39
N PHE A 419 1.03 13.32 -11.59
CA PHE A 419 0.92 14.27 -12.68
C PHE A 419 0.38 13.57 -13.93
N GLU A 420 -0.37 14.31 -14.72
CA GLU A 420 -0.84 13.85 -16.04
C GLU A 420 -0.40 14.85 -17.11
N ILE A 421 0.21 14.35 -18.18
CA ILE A 421 0.62 15.13 -19.34
C ILE A 421 -0.11 14.59 -20.57
N SER A 422 -0.87 15.45 -21.22
CA SER A 422 -1.45 15.20 -22.54
C SER A 422 -0.68 16.06 -23.56
N PRO A 423 0.36 15.51 -24.23
CA PRO A 423 1.15 16.28 -25.18
C PRO A 423 0.30 16.75 -26.35
N ASN A 424 0.59 17.95 -26.86
CA ASN A 424 -0.06 18.50 -28.04
C ASN A 424 0.87 18.48 -29.27
N ILE A 425 0.38 18.93 -30.42
CA ILE A 425 1.10 18.87 -31.70
C ILE A 425 2.45 19.62 -31.73
N SER A 426 2.68 20.56 -30.80
CA SER A 426 3.94 21.28 -30.69
C SER A 426 5.01 20.50 -29.91
N ASN A 427 4.62 19.50 -29.11
CA ASN A 427 5.57 18.66 -28.37
C ASN A 427 6.16 17.60 -29.32
N ARG A 428 7.47 17.65 -29.55
CA ARG A 428 8.20 16.75 -30.46
C ARG A 428 9.51 16.28 -29.86
N GLY A 429 9.96 15.12 -30.32
CA GLY A 429 11.29 14.61 -29.98
C GLY A 429 11.29 13.68 -28.78
N ILE A 430 12.48 13.42 -28.26
CA ILE A 430 12.67 12.49 -27.14
C ILE A 430 12.05 13.03 -25.86
N ILE A 431 11.80 12.11 -24.95
CA ILE A 431 11.25 12.37 -23.64
C ILE A 431 12.37 12.18 -22.63
N ASP A 432 12.71 13.28 -21.96
CA ASP A 432 13.65 13.28 -20.85
C ASP A 432 12.90 13.59 -19.57
N LEU A 433 13.05 12.74 -18.56
CA LEU A 433 12.41 12.93 -17.26
C LEU A 433 13.44 12.78 -16.15
N ALA A 434 13.45 13.72 -15.21
CA ALA A 434 14.24 13.57 -14.00
C ALA A 434 13.49 14.11 -12.79
N VAL A 435 13.91 13.64 -11.62
CA VAL A 435 13.51 14.23 -10.35
C VAL A 435 14.79 14.55 -9.57
N ASN A 436 14.98 15.83 -9.24
CA ASN A 436 15.98 16.26 -8.26
C ASN A 436 15.39 16.12 -6.87
N PHE A 437 16.20 15.74 -5.89
CA PHE A 437 15.76 15.67 -4.51
C PHE A 437 16.94 15.87 -3.55
N ASP A 438 16.65 16.47 -2.40
CA ASP A 438 17.61 16.77 -1.34
C ASP A 438 17.78 15.62 -0.32
N SER A 439 16.89 14.62 -0.38
CA SER A 439 16.88 13.44 0.47
C SER A 439 17.43 12.21 -0.27
N THR A 440 17.17 10.98 0.21
CA THR A 440 17.73 9.78 -0.42
C THR A 440 16.71 8.79 -0.98
N GLN A 441 15.42 8.83 -0.62
CA GLN A 441 14.44 7.78 -0.96
C GLN A 441 13.27 8.31 -1.81
N VAL A 442 13.57 8.64 -3.06
CA VAL A 442 12.59 9.12 -4.04
C VAL A 442 12.48 8.16 -5.21
N GLY A 443 11.25 7.82 -5.58
CA GLY A 443 10.92 6.99 -6.74
C GLY A 443 10.24 7.79 -7.82
N LEU A 444 10.53 7.45 -9.07
CA LEU A 444 9.91 8.03 -10.26
C LEU A 444 9.27 6.91 -11.07
N GLY A 445 7.95 6.97 -11.20
CA GLY A 445 7.15 6.08 -12.03
C GLY A 445 6.56 6.81 -13.22
N VAL A 446 6.51 6.17 -14.37
CA VAL A 446 5.90 6.71 -15.59
C VAL A 446 5.02 5.64 -16.25
N LEU A 447 3.81 6.04 -16.62
CA LEU A 447 2.93 5.28 -17.49
C LEU A 447 2.73 6.05 -18.80
N ILE A 448 3.19 5.47 -19.90
CA ILE A 448 2.98 6.01 -21.24
C ILE A 448 1.79 5.31 -21.87
N TYR A 449 0.78 6.09 -22.23
CA TYR A 449 -0.35 5.67 -23.05
C TYR A 449 -0.05 6.15 -24.47
N THR A 450 0.27 5.21 -25.35
CA THR A 450 0.58 5.51 -26.76
C THR A 450 -0.69 5.75 -27.56
N LYS A 451 -0.59 6.46 -28.68
CA LYS A 451 -1.72 6.64 -29.62
C LYS A 451 -2.19 5.35 -30.28
N THR A 452 -1.38 4.29 -30.22
CA THR A 452 -1.75 2.95 -30.68
C THR A 452 -2.52 2.14 -29.64
N GLY A 453 -2.72 2.68 -28.43
CA GLY A 453 -3.42 2.01 -27.33
C GLY A 453 -2.52 1.15 -26.43
N GLU A 454 -1.21 1.08 -26.70
CA GLU A 454 -0.25 0.38 -25.83
C GLU A 454 0.02 1.21 -24.57
N ILE A 455 0.09 0.54 -23.42
CA ILE A 455 0.56 1.10 -22.15
C ILE A 455 1.95 0.57 -21.84
N ARG A 456 2.88 1.47 -21.46
CA ARG A 456 4.21 1.09 -20.98
C ARG A 456 4.53 1.70 -19.64
N GLU A 457 5.01 0.85 -18.73
CA GLU A 457 5.49 1.21 -17.41
C GLU A 457 7.00 1.42 -17.40
N TYR A 458 7.44 2.43 -16.66
CA TYR A 458 8.83 2.66 -16.34
C TYR A 458 8.96 3.09 -14.87
N ILE A 459 9.88 2.47 -14.15
CA ILE A 459 10.13 2.76 -12.74
C ILE A 459 11.65 2.93 -12.54
N VAL A 460 12.03 3.97 -11.81
CA VAL A 460 13.41 4.18 -11.35
C VAL A 460 13.42 4.72 -9.93
N THR A 461 14.35 4.25 -9.12
CA THR A 461 14.52 4.66 -7.72
C THR A 461 15.82 5.41 -7.51
N GLY A 462 15.79 6.29 -6.50
CA GLY A 462 16.80 7.29 -6.21
C GLY A 462 17.71 6.95 -5.05
N GLU A 463 17.66 5.72 -4.52
CA GLU A 463 18.39 5.36 -3.31
C GLU A 463 19.87 5.76 -3.40
N ASN A 464 20.30 6.62 -2.48
CA ASN A 464 21.68 7.15 -2.40
C ASN A 464 22.11 8.02 -3.60
N LYS A 465 21.17 8.66 -4.32
CA LYS A 465 21.43 9.63 -5.40
C LYS A 465 20.93 11.02 -5.00
N GLY A 466 21.27 12.04 -5.80
CA GLY A 466 20.65 13.39 -5.72
C GLY A 466 19.72 13.70 -6.91
N GLN A 467 19.64 12.78 -7.87
CA GLN A 467 18.73 12.85 -9.00
C GLN A 467 18.44 11.43 -9.49
N VAL A 468 17.18 11.18 -9.88
CA VAL A 468 16.82 10.06 -10.74
C VAL A 468 16.56 10.59 -12.13
N TYR A 469 17.18 9.98 -13.13
CA TYR A 469 16.93 10.29 -14.54
C TYR A 469 16.40 9.04 -15.25
N LEU A 470 15.33 9.22 -16.02
CA LEU A 470 14.69 8.19 -16.80
C LEU A 470 14.73 8.59 -18.28
N PRO A 471 15.66 8.03 -19.08
CA PRO A 471 15.70 8.24 -20.51
C PRO A 471 14.62 7.40 -21.18
N LEU A 472 13.68 8.07 -21.84
CA LEU A 472 12.66 7.42 -22.65
C LEU A 472 12.99 7.61 -24.13
N GLU A 473 14.25 7.31 -24.50
CA GLU A 473 14.81 7.56 -25.84
C GLU A 473 14.06 6.83 -26.97
N ASP A 474 13.48 5.65 -26.67
CA ASP A 474 12.66 4.87 -27.61
C ASP A 474 11.23 5.42 -27.76
N HIS A 475 10.89 6.49 -27.02
CA HIS A 475 9.60 7.15 -27.08
C HIS A 475 9.74 8.58 -27.56
N HIS A 476 8.72 9.02 -28.30
CA HIS A 476 8.64 10.40 -28.74
C HIS A 476 7.32 11.03 -28.36
N TRP A 477 7.36 12.31 -27.99
CA TRP A 477 6.17 13.06 -27.57
C TRP A 477 5.03 13.00 -28.60
N GLN A 478 5.34 12.94 -29.90
CA GLN A 478 4.32 12.85 -30.95
C GLN A 478 3.55 11.52 -31.00
N ASP A 479 4.08 10.46 -30.40
CA ASP A 479 3.49 9.12 -30.41
C ASP A 479 2.68 8.82 -29.13
N ILE A 480 2.75 9.73 -28.16
CA ILE A 480 2.05 9.62 -26.87
C ILE A 480 0.69 10.30 -26.94
N ASP A 481 -0.33 9.62 -26.42
CA ASP A 481 -1.66 10.17 -26.17
C ASP A 481 -1.70 10.84 -24.79
N LYS A 482 -1.22 10.12 -23.76
CA LYS A 482 -1.19 10.56 -22.37
C LYS A 482 0.00 9.97 -21.64
N MET A 483 0.54 10.69 -20.68
CA MET A 483 1.59 10.21 -19.78
C MET A 483 1.17 10.47 -18.33
N GLY A 484 1.15 9.41 -17.51
CA GLY A 484 1.06 9.51 -16.06
C GLY A 484 2.45 9.51 -15.45
N ILE A 485 2.68 10.39 -14.46
CA ILE A 485 3.94 10.45 -13.73
C ILE A 485 3.64 10.40 -12.24
N VAL A 486 4.36 9.54 -11.53
CA VAL A 486 4.33 9.39 -10.09
C VAL A 486 5.69 9.79 -9.54
N VAL A 487 5.71 10.76 -8.62
CA VAL A 487 6.89 11.08 -7.81
C VAL A 487 6.60 10.63 -6.39
N ALA A 488 7.25 9.56 -5.94
CA ALA A 488 6.94 8.87 -4.70
C ALA A 488 8.04 9.04 -3.65
N ASN A 489 7.63 9.34 -2.41
CA ASN A 489 8.45 9.17 -1.22
C ASN A 489 8.23 7.77 -0.65
N TYR A 490 9.16 6.85 -0.93
CA TYR A 490 9.13 5.52 -0.34
C TYR A 490 9.90 5.46 1.00
N SER A 491 10.29 6.59 1.59
CA SER A 491 10.84 6.58 2.92
C SER A 491 9.78 6.20 3.95
N MET A 492 10.15 5.31 4.87
CA MET A 492 9.33 4.95 6.05
C MET A 492 9.48 5.97 7.18
N ASN A 493 10.54 6.77 7.18
CA ASN A 493 10.97 7.56 8.34
C ASN A 493 11.05 9.06 8.09
N SER A 494 11.04 9.50 6.83
CA SER A 494 11.33 10.88 6.48
C SER A 494 10.27 11.47 5.57
N ILE A 495 9.88 12.71 5.87
CA ILE A 495 9.16 13.58 4.95
C ILE A 495 10.20 14.12 3.96
N LEU A 496 9.89 14.12 2.66
CA LEU A 496 10.76 14.75 1.67
C LEU A 496 10.73 16.27 1.84
N GLY A 497 11.92 16.87 1.74
CA GLY A 497 12.12 18.31 1.69
C GLY A 497 11.72 18.85 0.32
N GLU A 498 12.66 19.47 -0.38
CA GLU A 498 12.44 19.98 -1.73
C GLU A 498 12.77 18.93 -2.79
N THR A 499 11.82 18.73 -3.70
CA THR A 499 11.93 17.81 -4.84
C THR A 499 11.50 18.57 -6.10
N GLU A 500 12.19 18.38 -7.22
CA GLU A 500 11.84 19.07 -8.47
C GLU A 500 11.61 18.06 -9.58
N LEU A 501 10.41 18.09 -10.17
CA LEU A 501 10.12 17.33 -11.39
C LEU A 501 10.62 18.11 -12.60
N LEU A 502 11.50 17.47 -13.37
CA LEU A 502 12.11 18.02 -14.59
C LEU A 502 11.58 17.28 -15.80
N LEU A 503 10.95 18.02 -16.71
CA LEU A 503 10.42 17.52 -17.97
C LEU A 503 11.18 18.16 -19.13
N GLY A 504 11.74 17.31 -19.99
CA GLY A 504 12.59 17.72 -21.10
C GLY A 504 12.04 17.33 -22.46
N THR A 505 12.49 18.08 -23.46
CA THR A 505 12.30 17.79 -24.89
C THR A 505 13.64 17.89 -25.61
N ASN A 506 13.69 17.56 -26.90
CA ASN A 506 14.88 17.79 -27.74
C ASN A 506 15.42 19.23 -27.66
N GLU A 507 14.53 20.21 -27.51
CA GLU A 507 14.87 21.64 -27.50
C GLU A 507 15.16 22.16 -26.08
N LYS A 508 14.72 21.43 -25.06
CA LYS A 508 14.87 21.81 -23.65
C LYS A 508 15.37 20.63 -22.84
N ARG A 509 16.70 20.55 -22.69
CA ARG A 509 17.37 19.57 -21.83
C ARG A 509 17.76 20.21 -20.50
N PHE A 510 17.62 19.44 -19.43
CA PHE A 510 18.15 19.77 -18.11
C PHE A 510 19.50 19.07 -17.90
N LYS A 511 20.22 19.49 -16.85
CA LYS A 511 21.49 18.85 -16.49
C LYS A 511 21.21 17.49 -15.85
N ILE A 512 21.74 16.43 -16.47
CA ILE A 512 21.71 15.08 -15.90
C ILE A 512 22.84 14.96 -14.87
N THR A 513 22.47 14.70 -13.62
CA THR A 513 23.35 14.48 -12.47
C THR A 513 23.19 13.11 -11.84
N ASP A 514 22.31 12.25 -12.36
CA ASP A 514 22.26 10.85 -11.95
C ASP A 514 23.62 10.18 -12.24
N PRO A 515 24.33 9.66 -11.21
CA PRO A 515 25.67 9.10 -11.36
C PRO A 515 25.76 7.96 -12.37
N LEU A 516 24.68 7.16 -12.50
CA LEU A 516 24.63 6.05 -13.45
C LEU A 516 24.78 6.57 -14.88
N TYR A 517 24.10 7.68 -15.20
CA TYR A 517 24.12 8.26 -16.53
C TYR A 517 25.31 9.19 -16.78
N GLN A 518 25.90 9.79 -15.74
CA GLN A 518 27.17 10.51 -15.88
C GLN A 518 28.34 9.57 -16.21
N ALA A 519 28.29 8.32 -15.74
CA ALA A 519 29.30 7.30 -16.03
C ALA A 519 28.99 6.45 -17.28
N ARG A 520 27.94 6.79 -18.03
CA ARG A 520 27.50 6.05 -19.22
C ARG A 520 28.61 6.06 -20.28
N PRO A 521 29.00 4.89 -20.84
CA PRO A 521 29.97 4.84 -21.93
C PRO A 521 29.49 5.68 -23.12
N GLU A 522 30.39 6.45 -23.74
CA GLU A 522 30.04 7.28 -24.89
C GLU A 522 29.83 6.46 -26.18
N GLN A 523 30.33 5.22 -26.23
CA GLN A 523 30.36 4.40 -27.44
C GLN A 523 30.14 2.91 -27.18
N LEU A 524 29.48 2.25 -28.12
CA LEU A 524 29.43 0.79 -28.22
C LEU A 524 30.84 0.22 -28.48
N VAL A 525 31.38 -0.52 -27.50
CA VAL A 525 32.69 -1.18 -27.58
C VAL A 525 32.51 -2.70 -27.49
N LEU A 526 33.10 -3.45 -28.42
CA LEU A 526 33.26 -4.90 -28.31
C LEU A 526 34.72 -5.18 -27.97
N TYR A 527 35.00 -5.83 -26.84
CA TYR A 527 36.35 -6.13 -26.39
C TYR A 527 36.88 -7.41 -27.01
N GLN A 528 38.22 -7.54 -27.04
CA GLN A 528 38.86 -8.80 -27.40
C GLN A 528 38.52 -9.85 -26.33
N ASN A 529 38.03 -11.01 -26.75
CA ASN A 529 37.71 -12.09 -25.81
C ASN A 529 38.96 -12.46 -24.99
N TYR A 530 38.79 -12.79 -23.70
CA TYR A 530 39.90 -13.16 -22.83
C TYR A 530 39.61 -14.44 -22.03
N PRO A 531 40.52 -15.44 -22.04
CA PRO A 531 41.79 -15.46 -22.80
C PRO A 531 41.58 -15.55 -24.33
N ASN A 532 42.57 -15.15 -25.12
CA ASN A 532 42.66 -15.40 -26.56
C ASN A 532 44.15 -15.55 -26.98
N PRO A 533 44.61 -16.72 -27.48
CA PRO A 533 43.85 -17.95 -27.70
C PRO A 533 43.23 -18.53 -26.42
N PHE A 534 42.16 -19.32 -26.56
CA PHE A 534 41.45 -19.91 -25.42
C PHE A 534 41.31 -21.43 -25.53
N ASN A 535 41.11 -22.10 -24.40
CA ASN A 535 40.87 -23.55 -24.31
C ASN A 535 40.08 -23.92 -23.03
N PRO A 536 38.90 -24.58 -23.14
CA PRO A 536 37.89 -24.39 -24.17
C PRO A 536 36.96 -23.21 -23.85
N THR A 537 37.22 -22.45 -22.78
CA THR A 537 36.37 -21.35 -22.30
C THR A 537 37.05 -20.00 -22.41
N THR A 538 36.25 -18.97 -22.72
CA THR A 538 36.67 -17.56 -22.78
C THR A 538 35.50 -16.69 -22.34
N ASN A 539 35.76 -15.40 -22.10
CA ASN A 539 34.71 -14.41 -21.89
C ASN A 539 34.71 -13.42 -23.06
N ILE A 540 33.52 -13.10 -23.54
CA ILE A 540 33.30 -12.02 -24.49
C ILE A 540 32.74 -10.84 -23.70
N GLU A 541 33.49 -9.74 -23.71
CA GLU A 541 33.14 -8.53 -22.98
C GLU A 541 32.76 -7.43 -23.97
N PHE A 542 31.79 -6.59 -23.62
CA PHE A 542 31.37 -5.44 -24.42
C PHE A 542 30.77 -4.36 -23.52
N GLU A 543 30.85 -3.12 -23.98
CA GLU A 543 30.20 -1.97 -23.36
C GLU A 543 29.09 -1.46 -24.27
N LEU A 544 27.92 -1.25 -23.67
CA LEU A 544 26.79 -0.61 -24.30
C LEU A 544 26.76 0.86 -23.88
N ASP A 545 26.65 1.74 -24.86
CA ASP A 545 26.44 3.18 -24.66
C ASP A 545 24.97 3.55 -24.53
N ASN A 546 24.06 2.57 -24.52
CA ASN A 546 22.63 2.77 -24.43
C ASN A 546 21.94 1.46 -24.01
N ILE A 547 20.73 1.55 -23.45
CA ILE A 547 19.87 0.36 -23.36
C ILE A 547 19.63 -0.11 -24.80
N SER A 548 19.86 -1.39 -25.08
CA SER A 548 19.80 -1.90 -26.44
C SER A 548 19.45 -3.37 -26.46
N HIS A 549 18.65 -3.78 -27.45
CA HIS A 549 18.50 -5.20 -27.77
C HIS A 549 19.82 -5.74 -28.34
N VAL A 550 20.46 -6.64 -27.59
CA VAL A 550 21.76 -7.23 -27.90
C VAL A 550 21.57 -8.57 -28.59
N LEU A 551 22.09 -8.68 -29.80
CA LEU A 551 22.30 -9.96 -30.49
C LEU A 551 23.80 -10.27 -30.54
N LEU A 552 24.25 -11.19 -29.68
CA LEU A 552 25.63 -11.67 -29.65
C LEU A 552 25.70 -13.10 -30.21
N GLU A 553 26.42 -13.28 -31.30
CA GLU A 553 26.48 -14.53 -32.03
C GLU A 553 27.92 -14.92 -32.38
N VAL A 554 28.17 -16.23 -32.42
CA VAL A 554 29.45 -16.84 -32.81
C VAL A 554 29.30 -17.49 -34.19
N TYR A 555 30.29 -17.29 -35.03
CA TYR A 555 30.39 -17.78 -36.40
C TYR A 555 31.71 -18.52 -36.61
N ASP A 556 31.71 -19.52 -37.48
CA ASP A 556 32.97 -20.10 -38.00
C ASP A 556 33.57 -19.23 -39.11
N ILE A 557 34.78 -19.55 -39.55
CA ILE A 557 35.51 -18.76 -40.56
C ILE A 557 34.81 -18.73 -41.93
N THR A 558 33.88 -19.66 -42.19
CA THR A 558 33.09 -19.69 -43.44
C THR A 558 31.86 -18.78 -43.36
N GLY A 559 31.62 -18.14 -42.21
CA GLY A 559 30.46 -17.28 -41.98
C GLY A 559 29.21 -18.05 -41.55
N ARG A 560 29.31 -19.36 -41.25
CA ARG A 560 28.18 -20.13 -40.73
C ARG A 560 28.00 -19.84 -39.24
N LYS A 561 26.78 -19.51 -38.84
CA LYS A 561 26.42 -19.30 -37.43
C LYS A 561 26.59 -20.60 -36.65
N VAL A 562 27.39 -20.54 -35.60
CA VAL A 562 27.66 -21.65 -34.68
C VAL A 562 26.70 -21.60 -33.50
N ARG A 563 26.51 -20.42 -32.90
CA ARG A 563 25.68 -20.27 -31.69
C ARG A 563 25.27 -18.82 -31.47
N THR A 564 24.05 -18.61 -30.97
CA THR A 564 23.63 -17.34 -30.36
C THR A 564 23.91 -17.41 -28.85
N LEU A 565 24.65 -16.43 -28.33
CA LEU A 565 25.04 -16.35 -26.92
C LEU A 565 24.07 -15.48 -26.11
N LYS A 566 23.59 -14.38 -26.72
CA LYS A 566 22.60 -13.46 -26.14
C LYS A 566 21.67 -12.93 -27.25
N ASN A 567 20.41 -12.73 -26.90
CA ASN A 567 19.36 -12.16 -27.76
C ASN A 567 18.28 -11.51 -26.88
N GLU A 568 18.63 -10.44 -26.18
CA GLU A 568 17.78 -9.79 -25.18
C GLU A 568 18.12 -8.30 -25.06
N SER A 569 17.20 -7.50 -24.52
CA SER A 569 17.48 -6.11 -24.12
C SER A 569 18.39 -6.10 -22.90
N MET A 570 19.50 -5.37 -23.00
CA MET A 570 20.48 -5.23 -21.93
C MET A 570 20.67 -3.75 -21.57
N PRO A 571 20.89 -3.40 -20.28
CA PRO A 571 21.13 -2.03 -19.87
C PRO A 571 22.47 -1.51 -20.42
N PHE A 572 22.67 -0.20 -20.47
CA PHE A 572 23.98 0.35 -20.81
C PHE A 572 25.05 -0.03 -19.78
N GLY A 573 26.32 0.08 -20.14
CA GLY A 573 27.46 -0.29 -19.28
C GLY A 573 28.16 -1.56 -19.74
N HIS A 574 29.01 -2.10 -18.87
CA HIS A 574 29.93 -3.21 -19.18
C HIS A 574 29.28 -4.58 -18.94
N HIS A 575 29.34 -5.46 -19.95
CA HIS A 575 28.76 -6.79 -19.94
C HIS A 575 29.81 -7.86 -20.19
N LYS A 576 29.63 -9.01 -19.53
CA LYS A 576 30.53 -10.16 -19.64
C LYS A 576 29.76 -11.44 -19.91
N VAL A 577 29.98 -12.03 -21.08
CA VAL A 577 29.28 -13.26 -21.52
C VAL A 577 30.28 -14.42 -21.59
N PRO A 578 30.12 -15.47 -20.76
CA PRO A 578 30.98 -16.65 -20.84
C PRO A 578 30.66 -17.47 -22.10
N PHE A 579 31.70 -17.96 -22.76
CA PHE A 579 31.59 -18.83 -23.93
C PHE A 579 32.41 -20.10 -23.75
N SER A 580 31.78 -21.26 -24.01
CA SER A 580 32.40 -22.58 -23.97
C SER A 580 32.35 -23.24 -25.34
N ALA A 581 33.52 -23.58 -25.86
CA ALA A 581 33.72 -24.16 -27.18
C ALA A 581 34.12 -25.65 -27.13
N ARG A 582 33.74 -26.37 -26.06
CA ARG A 582 34.10 -27.80 -25.85
C ARG A 582 33.80 -28.67 -27.08
N ASN A 583 32.67 -28.43 -27.73
CA ASN A 583 32.18 -29.19 -28.88
C ASN A 583 32.62 -28.62 -30.24
N LEU A 584 33.54 -27.65 -30.26
CA LEU A 584 34.04 -27.02 -31.49
C LEU A 584 35.47 -27.49 -31.79
N ALA A 585 35.84 -27.51 -33.08
CA ALA A 585 37.20 -27.84 -33.51
C ALA A 585 38.16 -26.66 -33.30
N SER A 586 39.45 -26.91 -33.04
CA SER A 586 40.46 -25.84 -32.98
C SER A 586 40.46 -25.03 -34.28
N GLY A 587 40.62 -23.72 -34.17
CA GLY A 587 40.52 -22.84 -35.32
C GLY A 587 40.12 -21.41 -34.96
N ILE A 588 39.90 -20.61 -35.99
CA ILE A 588 39.48 -19.22 -35.88
C ILE A 588 37.95 -19.17 -35.93
N TYR A 589 37.37 -18.43 -34.99
CA TYR A 589 35.95 -18.11 -34.94
C TYR A 589 35.79 -16.59 -34.93
N LEU A 590 34.63 -16.12 -35.37
CA LEU A 590 34.23 -14.73 -35.26
C LEU A 590 33.10 -14.63 -34.26
N TYR A 591 33.06 -13.55 -33.50
CA TYR A 591 31.89 -13.18 -32.71
C TYR A 591 31.42 -11.80 -33.13
N ARG A 592 30.10 -11.68 -33.28
CA ARG A 592 29.40 -10.50 -33.77
C ARG A 592 28.44 -10.02 -32.70
N LEU A 593 28.62 -8.77 -32.27
CA LEU A 593 27.69 -8.03 -31.45
C LEU A 593 26.88 -7.10 -32.36
N GLN A 594 25.56 -7.15 -32.25
CA GLN A 594 24.64 -6.24 -32.94
C GLN A 594 23.71 -5.56 -31.94
N THR A 595 23.56 -4.25 -32.07
CA THR A 595 22.61 -3.41 -31.32
C THR A 595 21.93 -2.43 -32.27
N GLY A 596 20.64 -2.65 -32.56
CA GLY A 596 19.94 -1.95 -33.64
C GLY A 596 20.69 -2.09 -34.97
N ASP A 597 21.05 -0.94 -35.56
CA ASP A 597 21.81 -0.87 -36.83
C ASP A 597 23.34 -0.99 -36.66
N ARG A 598 23.83 -1.04 -35.41
CA ARG A 598 25.27 -1.03 -35.12
C ARG A 598 25.78 -2.46 -34.98
N VAL A 599 26.83 -2.78 -35.75
CA VAL A 599 27.48 -4.09 -35.72
C VAL A 599 28.96 -3.95 -35.36
N ARG A 600 29.44 -4.82 -34.48
CA ARG A 600 30.85 -4.99 -34.13
C ARG A 600 31.24 -6.46 -34.25
N VAL A 601 32.40 -6.73 -34.85
CA VAL A 601 32.89 -8.09 -35.05
C VAL A 601 34.33 -8.18 -34.56
N LYS A 602 34.66 -9.27 -33.87
CA LYS A 602 36.04 -9.61 -33.53
C LYS A 602 36.32 -11.10 -33.74
N LYS A 603 37.60 -11.43 -33.86
CA LYS A 603 38.08 -12.80 -34.05
C LYS A 603 38.54 -13.39 -32.72
N MET A 604 38.37 -14.69 -32.56
CA MET A 604 38.89 -15.48 -31.44
C MET A 604 39.51 -16.77 -31.95
N THR A 605 40.54 -17.26 -31.26
CA THR A 605 41.31 -18.45 -31.64
C THR A 605 41.14 -19.53 -30.58
N LEU A 606 40.54 -20.65 -30.95
CA LEU A 606 40.42 -21.84 -30.11
C LEU A 606 41.64 -22.75 -30.36
N ILE A 607 42.37 -23.07 -29.30
CA ILE A 607 43.43 -24.08 -29.30
C ILE A 607 42.97 -25.23 -28.40
N LYS A 608 43.08 -26.48 -28.84
CA LYS A 608 42.77 -27.65 -28.01
C LYS A 608 44.04 -28.27 -27.48
#